data_AF-A0A5J5DKB3-F1
#
_entry.id   AF-A0A5J5DKB3-F1
#
_cell.length_a   1.000
_cell.length_b   1.000
_cell.length_c   1.000
_cell.angle_alpha   90.00
_cell.angle_beta   90.00
_cell.angle_gamma   90.00
#
_symmetry.space_group_name_H-M   'P 1'
#
loop_
_entity.id
_entity.type
_entity.pdbx_description
1 polymer ?
#
loop_
_entity_poly.entity_id
_entity_poly.type
_entity_poly.pdbx_seq_one_letter_code
_entity_poly.pdbx_strand_id
1 'polypeptide(L)'
;MQTSVLDTLHNATPYPHNSSGTEPLDGEEYLDIIGIMRNQAGRYECKASNDVATPDVKYVNVVVSYPPTIKKTQSSETQVGRIGTLQCDATAVPTPEFEWFRDEKRLSNAQGINIQILGTTTILMIANVTEEDYGNYTCVASNRLGVQNASLFLYRPGTGRDINGSACVSQSLWLLLACFACLFFKC
;
A
#
# COMPACT_ATOMS: atom_id res chain seq x y z
N MET A 1 44.05 19.11 7.85
CA MET A 1 43.11 20.03 7.16
C MET A 1 42.50 19.22 6.02
N GLN A 2 41.59 18.29 6.28
CA GLN A 2 40.14 18.43 6.52
C GLN A 2 39.41 19.07 5.32
N THR A 3 38.89 18.25 4.41
CA THR A 3 37.66 18.55 3.63
C THR A 3 36.94 17.25 3.28
N SER A 4 35.89 17.03 4.05
CA SER A 4 34.74 16.14 3.85
C SER A 4 34.09 16.33 2.49
N VAL A 5 33.73 15.23 1.82
CA VAL A 5 32.67 15.24 0.81
C VAL A 5 31.70 14.10 1.12
N LEU A 6 30.83 14.35 2.10
CA LEU A 6 29.59 13.62 2.35
C LEU A 6 28.41 14.54 2.03
N ASP A 7 28.51 15.25 0.90
CA ASP A 7 27.43 16.09 0.38
C ASP A 7 26.48 15.22 -0.42
N THR A 8 25.62 14.48 0.29
CA THR A 8 24.20 14.37 -0.07
C THR A 8 23.40 13.71 1.05
N LEU A 9 22.43 14.48 1.57
CA LEU A 9 21.26 14.09 2.40
C LEU A 9 21.43 13.97 3.93
N HIS A 10 21.13 15.09 4.59
CA HIS A 10 20.49 15.29 5.90
C HIS A 10 20.80 14.28 7.05
N ASN A 11 21.50 14.82 8.07
CA ASN A 11 21.73 14.30 9.43
C ASN A 11 22.87 13.29 9.67
N ALA A 12 23.85 13.16 8.77
CA ALA A 12 25.13 12.54 9.13
C ALA A 12 25.95 13.51 9.99
N THR A 13 26.17 13.21 11.28
CA THR A 13 27.13 13.92 12.11
C THR A 13 28.42 13.10 12.22
N PRO A 14 29.59 13.66 11.88
CA PRO A 14 30.87 13.03 12.22
C PRO A 14 30.99 12.89 13.74
N TYR A 15 31.46 11.74 14.22
CA TYR A 15 31.61 11.44 15.64
C TYR A 15 32.57 12.43 16.33
N PRO A 16 32.20 13.04 17.48
CA PRO A 16 33.17 13.73 18.33
C PRO A 16 33.93 12.73 19.20
N HIS A 17 35.26 12.72 19.09
CA HIS A 17 36.17 11.88 19.88
C HIS A 17 36.05 12.11 21.40
N ASN A 18 35.38 11.20 22.11
CA ASN A 18 35.69 10.64 23.46
C ASN A 18 34.40 10.00 24.04
N SER A 19 34.37 8.86 24.76
CA SER A 19 35.40 8.13 25.51
C SER A 19 34.81 6.80 26.00
N SER A 20 35.31 5.66 25.50
CA SER A 20 35.34 4.37 26.22
C SER A 20 36.15 3.31 25.47
N GLY A 21 37.41 3.13 25.88
CA GLY A 21 38.00 1.80 26.09
C GLY A 21 38.47 0.93 24.93
N THR A 22 38.20 1.24 23.66
CA THR A 22 38.85 0.58 22.52
C THR A 22 39.20 1.63 21.48
N GLU A 23 40.49 1.94 21.30
CA GLU A 23 40.94 2.81 20.21
C GLU A 23 40.57 2.13 18.87
N PRO A 24 39.80 2.79 18.00
CA PRO A 24 39.66 2.35 16.62
C PRO A 24 41.05 2.32 15.98
N LEU A 25 41.33 1.29 15.17
CA LEU A 25 42.58 1.23 14.41
C LEU A 25 42.73 2.51 13.59
N ASP A 26 43.92 3.13 13.68
CA ASP A 26 44.26 4.37 12.99
C ASP A 26 44.00 4.21 11.48
N GLY A 27 42.91 4.84 10.97
CA GLY A 27 42.51 4.78 9.56
C GLY A 27 41.09 4.30 9.23
N GLU A 28 40.25 3.97 10.21
CA GLU A 28 38.84 3.59 9.96
C GLU A 28 37.85 4.76 10.18
N GLU A 29 37.02 5.05 9.18
CA GLU A 29 35.95 6.06 9.24
C GLU A 29 34.57 5.37 9.24
N TYR A 30 33.64 5.88 10.05
CA TYR A 30 32.32 5.29 10.26
C TYR A 30 31.21 6.31 9.97
N LEU A 31 30.11 5.82 9.40
CA LEU A 31 28.87 6.60 9.19
C LEU A 31 27.75 6.02 10.06
N ASP A 32 27.36 6.75 11.10
CA ASP A 32 26.22 6.42 11.95
C ASP A 32 24.96 7.12 11.45
N ILE A 33 23.94 6.34 11.08
CA ILE A 33 22.62 6.84 10.70
C ILE A 33 21.65 6.57 11.85
N ILE A 34 21.42 7.59 12.68
CA ILE A 34 20.51 7.52 13.83
C ILE A 34 19.11 7.98 13.42
N GLY A 35 18.06 7.33 13.93
CA GLY A 35 16.69 7.74 13.68
C GLY A 35 16.24 7.49 12.24
N ILE A 36 16.42 6.26 11.76
CA ILE A 36 16.23 5.88 10.35
C ILE A 36 14.82 6.23 9.84
N MET A 37 14.77 7.01 8.76
CA MET A 37 13.58 7.35 7.99
C MET A 37 13.58 6.63 6.63
N ARG A 38 12.38 6.40 6.06
CA ARG A 38 12.23 5.68 4.78
C ARG A 38 13.00 6.32 3.61
N ASN A 39 13.17 7.65 3.63
CA ASN A 39 13.87 8.42 2.59
C ASN A 39 15.41 8.39 2.72
N GLN A 40 15.96 7.76 3.77
CA GLN A 40 17.40 7.51 3.91
C GLN A 40 17.82 6.18 3.25
N ALA A 41 16.90 5.47 2.58
CA ALA A 41 17.28 4.37 1.71
C ALA A 41 17.98 4.91 0.45
N GLY A 42 19.07 4.26 0.02
CA GLY A 42 19.82 4.73 -1.14
C GLY A 42 21.21 4.11 -1.25
N ARG A 43 21.95 4.58 -2.26
CA ARG A 43 23.35 4.21 -2.48
C ARG A 43 24.25 5.22 -1.78
N TYR A 44 25.01 4.74 -0.81
CA TYR A 44 26.00 5.49 -0.08
C TYR A 44 27.37 5.28 -0.72
N GLU A 45 28.17 6.34 -0.77
CA GLU A 45 29.53 6.33 -1.31
C GLU A 45 30.53 6.47 -0.16
N CYS A 46 31.52 5.57 -0.13
CA CYS A 46 32.68 5.68 0.73
C CYS A 46 33.88 6.00 -0.15
N LYS A 47 34.47 7.18 0.04
CA LYS A 47 35.57 7.69 -0.79
C LYS A 47 36.79 7.96 0.08
N ALA A 48 37.86 7.22 -0.17
CA ALA A 48 39.16 7.43 0.45
C ALA A 48 40.08 8.18 -0.53
N SER A 49 40.58 9.34 -0.13
CA SER A 49 41.53 10.12 -0.95
C SER A 49 42.65 10.67 -0.08
N ASN A 50 43.86 10.69 -0.66
CA ASN A 50 45.03 11.33 -0.08
C ASN A 50 45.53 12.51 -0.93
N ASP A 51 44.68 13.06 -1.81
CA ASP A 51 44.96 14.17 -2.74
C ASP A 51 46.18 13.99 -3.69
N VAL A 52 46.80 12.82 -3.68
CA VAL A 52 47.97 12.49 -4.50
C VAL A 52 47.60 11.50 -5.60
N ALA A 53 46.72 10.54 -5.30
CA ALA A 53 46.25 9.54 -6.23
C ALA A 53 44.75 9.67 -6.51
N THR A 54 44.28 8.95 -7.53
CA THR A 54 42.85 8.77 -7.76
C THR A 54 42.20 8.17 -6.50
N PRO A 55 41.13 8.78 -5.97
CA PRO A 55 40.43 8.27 -4.79
C PRO A 55 39.95 6.83 -4.99
N ASP A 56 40.08 5.97 -3.98
CA ASP A 56 39.36 4.70 -3.97
C ASP A 56 37.92 4.95 -3.53
N VAL A 57 36.97 4.39 -4.27
CA VAL A 57 35.54 4.61 -4.06
C VAL A 57 34.84 3.26 -3.97
N LYS A 58 34.09 3.06 -2.88
CA LYS A 58 33.19 1.93 -2.68
C LYS A 58 31.77 2.42 -2.51
N TYR A 59 30.82 1.53 -2.78
CA TYR A 59 29.41 1.85 -2.69
C TYR A 59 28.67 0.82 -1.85
N VAL A 60 27.72 1.29 -1.06
CA VAL A 60 26.86 0.47 -0.21
C VAL A 60 25.41 0.83 -0.48
N ASN A 61 24.56 -0.17 -0.73
CA ASN A 61 23.12 0.04 -0.89
C ASN A 61 22.41 -0.19 0.46
N VAL A 62 21.90 0.89 1.05
CA VAL A 62 21.13 0.85 2.29
C VAL A 62 19.65 0.72 1.96
N VAL A 63 19.01 -0.31 2.52
CA VAL A 63 17.57 -0.56 2.36
C VAL A 63 16.88 -0.40 3.71
N VAL A 64 15.93 0.54 3.79
CA VAL A 64 15.12 0.76 4.99
C VAL A 64 13.88 -0.13 4.93
N SER A 65 13.83 -1.15 5.80
CA SER A 65 12.68 -2.05 5.91
C SER A 65 11.61 -1.45 6.83
N TYR A 66 10.33 -1.63 6.49
CA TYR A 66 9.19 -1.16 7.29
C TYR A 66 7.96 -2.07 7.12
N PRO A 67 7.06 -2.12 8.13
CA PRO A 67 5.85 -2.95 8.06
C PRO A 67 4.86 -2.44 7.00
N PRO A 68 3.91 -3.28 6.56
CA PRO A 68 2.95 -2.89 5.55
C PRO A 68 2.09 -1.70 5.98
N THR A 69 1.80 -0.82 5.03
CA THR A 69 0.86 0.29 5.19
C THR A 69 -0.06 0.30 3.99
N ILE A 70 -1.35 0.10 4.21
CA ILE A 70 -2.36 0.19 3.14
C ILE A 70 -2.50 1.65 2.73
N LYS A 71 -2.34 1.93 1.44
CA LYS A 71 -2.38 3.27 0.86
C LYS A 71 -3.71 3.58 0.20
N LYS A 72 -4.31 2.59 -0.44
CA LYS A 72 -5.55 2.76 -1.20
C LYS A 72 -6.35 1.47 -1.20
N THR A 73 -7.65 1.62 -1.11
CA THR A 73 -8.64 0.56 -1.25
C THR A 73 -9.69 0.99 -2.25
N GLN A 74 -10.12 0.09 -3.12
CA GLN A 74 -11.17 0.33 -4.09
C GLN A 74 -12.30 -0.67 -3.89
N SER A 75 -13.38 -0.19 -3.29
CA SER A 75 -14.69 -0.85 -3.27
C SER A 75 -15.34 -0.78 -4.65
N SER A 76 -16.31 -1.65 -4.91
CA SER A 76 -16.99 -1.70 -6.21
C SER A 76 -18.50 -1.91 -6.05
N GLU A 77 -19.26 -1.45 -7.03
CA GLU A 77 -20.69 -1.66 -7.17
C GLU A 77 -20.91 -2.51 -8.42
N THR A 78 -21.63 -3.63 -8.30
CA THR A 78 -21.69 -4.62 -9.40
C THR A 78 -23.03 -5.34 -9.42
N GLN A 79 -23.65 -5.45 -10.59
CA GLN A 79 -24.92 -6.17 -10.76
C GLN A 79 -24.75 -7.68 -10.61
N VAL A 80 -25.80 -8.35 -10.16
CA VAL A 80 -25.87 -9.81 -10.13
C VAL A 80 -25.55 -10.39 -11.51
N GLY A 81 -24.77 -11.47 -11.53
CA GLY A 81 -24.30 -12.14 -12.74
C GLY A 81 -23.10 -11.49 -13.44
N ARG A 82 -22.60 -10.36 -12.94
CA ARG A 82 -21.39 -9.69 -13.45
C ARG A 82 -20.16 -10.04 -12.60
N ILE A 83 -19.00 -9.53 -13.01
CA ILE A 83 -17.74 -9.70 -12.28
C ILE A 83 -17.56 -8.49 -11.35
N GLY A 84 -17.48 -8.75 -10.05
CA GLY A 84 -17.12 -7.75 -9.05
C GLY A 84 -15.61 -7.72 -8.85
N THR A 85 -15.02 -6.54 -8.69
CA THR A 85 -13.58 -6.37 -8.51
C THR A 85 -13.30 -5.47 -7.32
N LEU A 86 -12.49 -5.94 -6.37
CA LEU A 86 -11.99 -5.18 -5.24
C LEU A 86 -10.47 -5.08 -5.33
N GLN A 87 -9.90 -3.93 -4.99
CA GLN A 87 -8.45 -3.73 -5.06
C GLN A 87 -7.92 -3.14 -3.75
N CYS A 88 -6.77 -3.62 -3.31
CA CYS A 88 -6.03 -3.07 -2.19
C CYS A 88 -4.56 -2.86 -2.56
N ASP A 89 -4.05 -1.65 -2.28
CA ASP A 89 -2.65 -1.27 -2.51
C ASP A 89 -1.97 -1.03 -1.16
N ALA A 90 -0.81 -1.66 -0.93
CA ALA A 90 -0.03 -1.51 0.29
C ALA A 90 1.46 -1.31 0.01
N THR A 91 2.08 -0.38 0.71
CA THR A 91 3.54 -0.18 0.68
C THR A 91 4.20 -0.93 1.83
N ALA A 92 5.23 -1.72 1.55
CA ALA A 92 6.04 -2.39 2.57
C ALA A 92 7.45 -2.66 2.02
N VAL A 93 8.43 -2.78 2.90
CA VAL A 93 9.76 -3.32 2.56
C VAL A 93 10.16 -4.30 3.67
N PRO A 94 10.36 -5.60 3.38
CA PRO A 94 10.18 -6.29 2.09
C PRO A 94 8.74 -6.24 1.55
N THR A 95 8.57 -6.56 0.26
CA THR A 95 7.27 -6.64 -0.44
C THR A 95 6.26 -7.43 0.38
N PRO A 96 5.02 -6.94 0.54
CA PRO A 96 4.04 -7.62 1.38
C PRO A 96 3.44 -8.84 0.69
N GLU A 97 3.04 -9.82 1.50
CA GLU A 97 2.11 -10.87 1.11
C GLU A 97 0.67 -10.39 1.37
N PHE A 98 -0.27 -10.88 0.57
CA PHE A 98 -1.67 -10.49 0.65
C PHE A 98 -2.61 -11.66 0.87
N GLU A 99 -3.62 -11.43 1.69
CA GLU A 99 -4.70 -12.36 1.97
C GLU A 99 -6.05 -11.63 1.97
N TRP A 100 -7.10 -12.32 1.52
CA TRP A 100 -8.46 -11.79 1.53
C TRP A 100 -9.33 -12.61 2.46
N PHE A 101 -10.21 -11.94 3.18
CA PHE A 101 -11.16 -12.55 4.10
C PHE A 101 -12.56 -12.02 3.85
N ARG A 102 -13.54 -12.87 4.11
CA ARG A 102 -14.95 -12.51 4.18
C ARG A 102 -15.56 -13.22 5.37
N ASP A 103 -16.23 -12.48 6.24
CA ASP A 103 -16.87 -13.03 7.45
C ASP A 103 -15.90 -13.93 8.25
N GLU A 104 -14.67 -13.44 8.47
CA GLU A 104 -13.55 -14.14 9.13
C GLU A 104 -12.97 -15.36 8.38
N LYS A 105 -13.60 -15.80 7.28
CA LYS A 105 -13.12 -16.90 6.46
C LYS A 105 -12.12 -16.40 5.43
N ARG A 106 -10.93 -17.01 5.41
CA ARG A 106 -9.92 -16.79 4.38
C ARG A 106 -10.44 -17.24 3.02
N LEU A 107 -10.33 -16.35 2.04
CA LEU A 107 -10.61 -16.63 0.63
C LEU A 107 -9.37 -17.18 -0.05
N SER A 108 -9.59 -18.03 -1.04
CA SER A 108 -8.55 -18.61 -1.89
C SER A 108 -9.05 -18.70 -3.32
N ASN A 109 -8.12 -18.79 -4.27
CA ASN A 109 -8.45 -19.06 -5.67
C ASN A 109 -9.28 -20.36 -5.76
N ALA A 110 -10.52 -20.22 -6.24
CA ALA A 110 -11.50 -21.29 -6.33
C ALA A 110 -12.56 -20.95 -7.39
N GLN A 111 -13.52 -21.83 -7.64
CA GLN A 111 -14.61 -21.53 -8.58
C GLN A 111 -15.35 -20.26 -8.15
N GLY A 112 -15.36 -19.24 -9.01
CA GLY A 112 -16.00 -17.94 -8.73
C GLY A 112 -15.10 -16.90 -8.06
N ILE A 113 -13.93 -17.25 -7.54
CA ILE A 113 -13.00 -16.33 -6.87
C ILE A 113 -11.62 -16.38 -7.52
N ASN A 114 -11.13 -15.23 -7.98
CA ASN A 114 -9.78 -15.06 -8.50
C ASN A 114 -9.06 -13.92 -7.78
N ILE A 115 -7.94 -14.23 -7.13
CA ILE A 115 -7.08 -13.32 -6.40
C ILE A 115 -5.78 -13.18 -7.17
N GLN A 116 -5.44 -11.94 -7.51
CA GLN A 116 -4.19 -11.57 -8.15
C GLN A 116 -3.34 -10.76 -7.18
N ILE A 117 -2.04 -11.02 -7.19
CA ILE A 117 -1.05 -10.29 -6.39
C ILE A 117 0.03 -9.78 -7.35
N LEU A 118 0.17 -8.46 -7.40
CA LEU A 118 1.05 -7.72 -8.31
C LEU A 118 1.97 -6.83 -7.47
N GLY A 119 2.95 -7.45 -6.80
CA GLY A 119 3.91 -6.78 -5.93
C GLY A 119 3.25 -6.10 -4.73
N THR A 120 2.89 -4.83 -4.86
CA THR A 120 2.28 -4.00 -3.80
C THR A 120 0.77 -3.83 -3.94
N THR A 121 0.16 -4.46 -4.94
CA THR A 121 -1.28 -4.42 -5.20
C THR A 121 -1.85 -5.83 -5.18
N THR A 122 -3.03 -5.99 -4.60
CA THR A 122 -3.83 -7.20 -4.75
C THR A 122 -5.22 -6.87 -5.27
N ILE A 123 -5.74 -7.75 -6.12
CA ILE A 123 -7.06 -7.62 -6.75
C ILE A 123 -7.83 -8.90 -6.46
N LEU A 124 -9.03 -8.77 -5.88
CA LEU A 124 -10.00 -9.84 -5.70
C LEU A 124 -11.10 -9.67 -6.75
N MET A 125 -11.28 -10.69 -7.58
CA MET A 125 -12.34 -10.78 -8.57
C MET A 125 -13.34 -11.87 -8.18
N ILE A 126 -14.61 -11.50 -8.17
CA ILE A 126 -15.74 -12.37 -7.85
C ILE A 126 -16.55 -12.53 -9.14
N ALA A 127 -16.55 -13.71 -9.73
CA ALA A 127 -17.26 -13.98 -10.98
C ALA A 127 -18.71 -14.38 -10.70
N ASN A 128 -19.62 -13.94 -11.57
CA ASN A 128 -21.05 -14.26 -11.48
C ASN A 128 -21.63 -13.89 -10.11
N VAL A 129 -21.43 -12.64 -9.69
CA VAL A 129 -21.85 -12.10 -8.38
C VAL A 129 -23.31 -12.48 -8.07
N THR A 130 -23.55 -12.99 -6.88
CA THR A 130 -24.87 -13.33 -6.34
C THR A 130 -25.28 -12.34 -5.25
N GLU A 131 -26.54 -12.40 -4.80
CA GLU A 131 -27.03 -11.56 -3.69
C GLU A 131 -26.27 -11.81 -2.38
N GLU A 132 -25.75 -13.02 -2.20
CA GLU A 132 -24.96 -13.38 -1.03
C GLU A 132 -23.56 -12.76 -1.09
N ASP A 133 -23.04 -12.37 -2.27
CA ASP A 133 -21.68 -11.87 -2.40
C ASP A 133 -21.50 -10.41 -1.98
N TYR A 134 -22.59 -9.66 -1.83
CA TYR A 134 -22.54 -8.29 -1.35
C TYR A 134 -22.17 -8.24 0.12
N GLY A 135 -21.31 -7.28 0.49
CA GLY A 135 -20.88 -7.14 1.87
C GLY A 135 -19.45 -6.65 2.03
N ASN A 136 -18.93 -6.86 3.23
CA ASN A 136 -17.59 -6.44 3.63
C ASN A 136 -16.55 -7.54 3.33
N TYR A 137 -15.44 -7.12 2.76
CA TYR A 137 -14.26 -7.93 2.46
C TYR A 137 -13.07 -7.28 3.14
N THR A 138 -12.23 -8.09 3.78
CA THR A 138 -11.02 -7.59 4.44
C THR A 138 -9.80 -8.02 3.65
N CYS A 139 -8.98 -7.06 3.24
CA CYS A 139 -7.65 -7.33 2.71
C CYS A 139 -6.64 -7.22 3.86
N VAL A 140 -5.74 -8.19 3.94
CA VAL A 140 -4.64 -8.24 4.91
C VAL A 140 -3.33 -8.22 4.13
N ALA A 141 -2.46 -7.27 4.46
CA ALA A 141 -1.10 -7.17 3.95
C ALA A 141 -0.11 -7.49 5.08
N SER A 142 0.83 -8.40 4.85
CA SER A 142 1.78 -8.84 5.88
C SER A 142 3.21 -8.89 5.36
N ASN A 143 4.18 -8.62 6.24
CA ASN A 143 5.58 -8.95 6.02
C ASN A 143 6.25 -9.31 7.36
N ARG A 144 7.55 -9.63 7.33
CA ARG A 144 8.32 -10.00 8.53
C ARG A 144 8.36 -8.96 9.66
N LEU A 145 7.94 -7.72 9.40
CA LEU A 145 7.93 -6.62 10.37
C LEU A 145 6.55 -6.30 10.92
N GLY A 146 5.48 -6.82 10.33
CA GLY A 146 4.13 -6.59 10.83
C GLY A 146 3.03 -6.90 9.82
N VAL A 147 1.80 -6.61 10.24
CA VAL A 147 0.57 -6.89 9.51
C VAL A 147 -0.32 -5.65 9.53
N GLN A 148 -0.99 -5.37 8.43
CA GLN A 148 -2.01 -4.33 8.34
C GLN A 148 -3.23 -4.84 7.57
N ASN A 149 -4.42 -4.38 7.92
CA ASN A 149 -5.66 -4.75 7.23
C ASN A 149 -6.53 -3.54 6.88
N ALA A 150 -7.43 -3.73 5.91
CA ALA A 150 -8.44 -2.75 5.54
C ALA A 150 -9.71 -3.44 5.04
N SER A 151 -10.85 -2.79 5.28
CA SER A 151 -12.17 -3.24 4.85
C SER A 151 -12.58 -2.58 3.54
N LEU A 152 -13.15 -3.37 2.64
CA LEU A 152 -13.67 -3.00 1.33
C LEU A 152 -15.08 -3.54 1.19
N PHE A 153 -15.89 -2.89 0.36
CA PHE A 153 -17.28 -3.29 0.18
C PHE A 153 -17.59 -3.63 -1.27
N LEU A 154 -18.33 -4.71 -1.48
CA LEU A 154 -19.03 -4.98 -2.72
C LEU A 154 -20.49 -4.52 -2.56
N TYR A 155 -20.87 -3.49 -3.31
CA TYR A 155 -22.18 -2.86 -3.23
C TYR A 155 -23.15 -3.43 -4.28
N ARG A 156 -24.41 -3.52 -3.86
CA ARG A 156 -25.52 -3.83 -4.76
C ARG A 156 -25.98 -2.57 -5.49
N PRO A 157 -26.08 -2.62 -6.83
CA PRO A 157 -26.58 -1.50 -7.60
C PRO A 157 -28.01 -1.11 -7.24
N GLY A 158 -28.24 0.18 -7.07
CA GLY A 158 -29.57 0.73 -6.75
C GLY A 158 -29.99 0.64 -5.27
N THR A 159 -29.10 0.17 -4.38
CA THR A 159 -29.27 0.37 -2.93
C THR A 159 -28.73 1.76 -2.57
N GLY A 160 -29.56 2.78 -2.77
CA GLY A 160 -29.18 4.19 -2.56
C GLY A 160 -28.50 4.42 -1.22
N ARG A 161 -27.18 4.65 -1.24
CA ARG A 161 -26.53 5.54 -0.29
C ARG A 161 -26.22 6.83 -1.03
N ASP A 162 -27.22 7.67 -1.12
CA ASP A 162 -26.98 9.09 -1.30
C ASP A 162 -26.22 9.57 -0.07
N ILE A 163 -24.98 9.98 -0.25
CA ILE A 163 -24.25 10.81 0.74
C ILE A 163 -24.94 12.17 0.98
N ASN A 164 -26.12 12.41 0.40
CA ASN A 164 -26.96 13.60 0.57
C ASN A 164 -28.47 13.30 0.73
N GLY A 165 -28.88 12.07 1.05
CA GLY A 165 -30.24 11.76 1.51
C GLY A 165 -31.41 11.98 0.51
N SER A 166 -31.33 11.46 -0.71
CA SER A 166 -32.43 11.55 -1.69
C SER A 166 -32.72 10.20 -2.36
N ALA A 167 -33.45 9.32 -1.66
CA ALA A 167 -33.81 8.00 -2.16
C ALA A 167 -34.64 8.08 -3.45
N CYS A 168 -34.12 7.52 -4.54
CA CYS A 168 -34.91 7.22 -5.73
C CYS A 168 -35.56 5.83 -5.54
N VAL A 169 -36.89 5.79 -5.35
CA VAL A 169 -37.62 4.53 -5.21
C VAL A 169 -37.73 3.87 -6.58
N SER A 170 -37.10 2.71 -6.72
CA SER A 170 -37.25 1.82 -7.88
C SER A 170 -38.73 1.46 -8.08
N GLN A 171 -39.38 2.06 -9.09
CA GLN A 171 -40.69 1.59 -9.54
C GLN A 171 -40.52 0.36 -10.43
N SER A 172 -40.71 -0.82 -9.84
CA SER A 172 -40.93 -2.06 -10.57
C SER A 172 -42.40 -2.15 -11.00
N LEU A 173 -42.65 -1.76 -12.25
CA LEU A 173 -43.62 -2.30 -13.21
C LEU A 173 -44.85 -3.04 -12.65
N TRP A 174 -45.92 -2.33 -12.23
CA TRP A 174 -47.33 -2.73 -12.41
C TRP A 174 -48.22 -1.49 -12.29
N LEU A 175 -48.71 -0.96 -13.40
CA LEU A 175 -50.08 -0.45 -13.60
C LEU A 175 -50.17 0.21 -14.99
N LEU A 176 -50.77 -0.55 -15.92
CA LEU A 176 -51.43 0.02 -17.08
C LEU A 176 -52.41 1.10 -16.63
N LEU A 177 -52.44 2.23 -17.34
CA LEU A 177 -53.36 3.37 -17.22
C LEU A 177 -52.97 4.48 -16.22
N ALA A 178 -51.98 5.30 -16.59
CA ALA A 178 -52.13 6.76 -16.52
C ALA A 178 -51.08 7.42 -17.42
N CYS A 179 -51.57 7.91 -18.55
CA CYS A 179 -50.85 8.76 -19.48
C CYS A 179 -50.72 10.17 -18.88
N PHE A 180 -49.64 10.88 -19.23
CA PHE A 180 -49.39 12.32 -18.96
C PHE A 180 -49.10 12.72 -17.51
N ALA A 181 -47.81 12.75 -17.14
CA ALA A 181 -47.07 13.97 -16.72
C ALA A 181 -45.90 13.62 -15.80
N CYS A 182 -44.68 13.57 -16.36
CA CYS A 182 -43.43 14.07 -15.77
C CYS A 182 -42.26 13.63 -16.66
N LEU A 183 -42.13 14.28 -17.82
CA LEU A 183 -40.84 14.43 -18.46
C LEU A 183 -40.14 15.61 -17.77
N PHE A 184 -38.86 15.41 -17.46
CA PHE A 184 -37.92 16.36 -16.85
C PHE A 184 -38.12 16.66 -15.37
N PHE A 185 -37.48 15.88 -14.50
CA PHE A 185 -36.33 16.39 -13.75
C PHE A 185 -35.42 15.23 -13.38
N LYS A 186 -34.13 15.54 -13.31
CA LYS A 186 -33.02 14.62 -13.11
C LYS A 186 -33.07 14.07 -11.68
N CYS A 187 -33.61 12.87 -11.49
CA CYS A 187 -33.36 11.87 -10.44
C CYS A 187 -34.30 10.67 -10.67
#